data_AF-A0A530QPN8-F1
#
_entry.id   AF-A0A530QPN8-F1
#
_cell.length_a   1.000
_cell.length_b   1.000
_cell.length_c   1.000
_cell.angle_alpha   90.00
_cell.angle_beta   90.00
_cell.angle_gamma   90.00
#
_symmetry.space_group_name_H-M   'P 1'
#
loop_
_entity.id
_entity.type
_entity.pdbx_description
1 polymer ?
#
loop_
_entity_poly.entity_id
_entity_poly.type
_entity_poly.pdbx_seq_one_letter_code
_entity_poly.pdbx_strand_id
1 'polypeptide(L)' 'NADYVGFDCPDYFVVGYGMDVAHAFRELPFVGVVKGDA' A
#
# COMPACT_ATOMS: atom_id res chain seq x y z
N ASN A 1 0.69 -19.64 -5.62
CA ASN A 1 -0.54 -18.97 -6.09
C ASN A 1 -1.44 -18.85 -4.87
N ALA A 2 -2.03 -17.69 -4.62
CA ALA A 2 -2.94 -17.54 -3.50
C ALA A 2 -4.32 -18.14 -3.87
N ASP A 3 -4.97 -18.81 -2.92
CA ASP A 3 -6.31 -19.37 -3.13
C ASP A 3 -7.39 -18.27 -3.15
N TYR A 4 -7.11 -17.13 -2.51
CA TYR A 4 -7.98 -15.96 -2.45
C TYR A 4 -7.17 -14.69 -2.70
N VAL A 5 -7.65 -13.86 -3.62
CA VAL A 5 -7.05 -12.57 -3.97
C VAL A 5 -8.13 -11.50 -3.83
N GLY A 6 -7.88 -10.48 -3.00
CA GLY A 6 -8.81 -9.37 -2.82
C GLY A 6 -8.76 -8.38 -3.98
N PHE A 7 -7.55 -7.96 -4.36
CA PHE A 7 -7.29 -7.02 -5.45
C PHE A 7 -5.96 -7.33 -6.12
N ASP A 8 -5.85 -7.06 -7.41
CA ASP A 8 -4.58 -7.08 -8.13
C ASP A 8 -3.78 -5.80 -7.79
N CYS A 9 -2.54 -5.97 -7.33
CA CYS A 9 -1.67 -4.85 -6.99
C CYS A 9 -0.78 -4.47 -8.20
N PRO A 10 -0.82 -3.23 -8.70
CA PRO A 10 0.12 -2.75 -9.71
C PRO A 10 1.53 -2.60 -9.14
N ASP A 11 2.54 -2.49 -10.01
CA ASP A 11 3.95 -2.27 -9.63
C ASP A 11 4.20 -0.80 -9.20
N TYR A 12 3.60 -0.43 -8.06
CA TYR A 12 3.77 0.86 -7.41
C TYR A 12 3.98 0.65 -5.91
N PHE A 13 4.68 1.58 -5.26
CA PHE A 13 4.80 1.57 -3.81
C PHE A 13 3.51 2.07 -3.16
N VAL A 14 2.74 1.16 -2.56
CA VAL A 14 1.44 1.44 -1.94
C VAL A 14 1.51 1.51 -0.41
N VAL A 15 0.73 2.42 0.18
CA VAL A 15 0.62 2.64 1.64
C VAL A 15 -0.84 2.75 2.06
N GLY A 16 -1.11 2.77 3.38
CA GLY A 16 -2.47 2.80 3.92
C GLY A 16 -2.99 1.42 4.29
N TYR A 17 -4.07 1.37 5.07
CA TYR A 17 -4.62 0.10 5.59
C TYR A 17 -3.57 -0.81 6.24
N GLY A 18 -2.66 -0.23 7.02
CA GLY A 18 -1.58 -0.95 7.70
C GLY A 18 -0.28 -1.10 6.92
N MET A 19 -0.27 -0.83 5.61
CA MET A 19 0.94 -0.71 4.79
C MET A 19 1.62 0.65 5.06
N ASP A 20 2.94 0.69 5.07
CA ASP A 20 3.71 1.87 5.47
C ASP A 20 4.93 2.17 4.59
N VAL A 21 5.39 3.42 4.68
CA VAL A 21 6.77 3.82 4.34
C VAL A 21 7.35 4.58 5.52
N ALA A 22 8.58 4.23 5.92
CA ALA A 22 9.29 4.89 7.04
C ALA A 22 8.43 5.03 8.32
N HIS A 23 7.66 4.00 8.67
CA HIS A 23 6.73 3.96 9.82
C HIS A 23 5.52 4.92 9.75
N ALA A 24 5.27 5.58 8.61
CA ALA A 24 4.13 6.48 8.42
C ALA A 24 3.02 5.84 7.56
N PHE A 25 1.83 6.44 7.61
CA PHE A 25 0.67 6.19 6.73
C PHE A 25 -0.12 4.89 6.97
N ARG A 26 0.13 4.15 8.05
CA ARG A 26 -0.61 2.92 8.38
C ARG A 26 -2.10 3.17 8.63
N GLU A 27 -2.41 4.32 9.19
CA GLU A 27 -3.72 4.76 9.65
C GLU A 27 -4.63 5.26 8.53
N LEU A 28 -4.11 5.43 7.30
CA LEU A 28 -4.91 5.96 6.20
C LEU A 28 -6.04 4.98 5.84
N PRO A 29 -7.30 5.46 5.72
CA PRO A 29 -8.46 4.63 5.41
C PRO A 29 -8.61 4.39 3.89
N PHE A 30 -7.52 4.47 3.15
CA PHE A 30 -7.47 4.21 1.71
C PHE A 30 -6.08 3.71 1.34
N VAL A 31 -5.98 3.01 0.21
CA VAL A 31 -4.70 2.63 -0.39
C VAL A 31 -4.21 3.79 -1.26
N GLY A 32 -3.03 4.32 -0.95
CA GLY A 32 -2.40 5.41 -1.69
C GLY A 32 -1.09 4.99 -2.34
N VAL A 33 -0.63 5.74 -3.34
CA VAL A 33 0.67 5.54 -4.00
C VAL A 33 1.63 6.64 -3.54
N VAL A 34 2.83 6.24 -3.10
CA VAL A 34 3.90 7.18 -2.75
C VAL A 34 4.48 7.78 -4.04
N LYS A 35 4.56 9.12 -4.10
CA LYS A 35 5.18 9.85 -5.23
C LYS A 35 6.47 10.50 -4.76
N GLY A 36 7.55 10.31 -5.52
CA GLY A 36 8.86 10.87 -5.23
C GLY A 36 9.72 9.99 -4.34
N ASP A 37 10.90 10.50 -3.98
CA ASP A 37 11.81 9.82 -3.05
C ASP A 37 11.30 10.04 -1.61
N ALA A 38 11.17 8.95 -0.85
CA ALA A 38 10.76 8.98 0.54
C ALA A 38 11.92 9.37 1.47
#